data_AF-A0A453HU24-F1
#
_entry.id   AF-A0A453HU24-F1
#
_cell.length_a   1.000
_cell.length_b   1.000
_cell.length_c   1.000
_cell.angle_alpha   90.00
_cell.angle_beta   90.00
_cell.angle_gamma   90.00
#
_symmetry.space_group_name_H-M   'P 1'
#
loop_
_entity.id
_entity.type
_entity.pdbx_description
1 polymer ?
#
loop_
_entity_poly.entity_id
_entity_poly.type
_entity_poly.pdbx_seq_one_letter_code
_entity_poly.pdbx_strand_id
1 'polypeptide(L)'
;MALDPGNATLLSNRSLCWLRLGDAKNALNDAQACSMMRPGWPKASYRQGTALMLLKDYEKACDAFLDGLKLELGNVELEDGLRQALESLKIYCSSPGQD
;
A
#
# COMPACT_ATOMS: atom_id res chain seq x y z
N MET A 1 3.03 13.11 22.42
CA MET A 1 3.22 14.03 21.29
C MET A 1 2.15 13.72 20.27
N ALA A 2 1.12 14.56 20.16
CA ALA A 2 0.15 14.46 19.07
C ALA A 2 0.88 14.89 17.78
N LEU A 3 1.14 13.93 16.91
CA LEU A 3 1.84 14.16 15.64
C LEU A 3 0.88 14.91 14.73
N ASP A 4 1.30 16.09 14.31
CA ASP A 4 0.50 17.01 13.50
C ASP A 4 -0.02 16.30 12.22
N PRO A 5 -1.34 16.24 11.97
CA PRO A 5 -1.94 15.64 10.78
C PRO A 5 -1.37 16.18 9.45
N GLY A 6 -0.76 17.37 9.46
CA GLY A 6 -0.04 17.92 8.33
C GLY A 6 1.13 17.04 7.87
N ASN A 7 1.82 16.35 8.78
CA ASN A 7 3.00 15.56 8.43
C ASN A 7 2.63 14.21 7.77
N ALA A 8 1.59 13.52 8.26
CA ALA A 8 1.09 12.30 7.62
C ALA A 8 0.63 12.55 6.18
N THR A 9 -0.04 13.68 5.94
CA THR A 9 -0.49 14.05 4.58
C THR A 9 0.69 14.30 3.64
N LEU A 10 1.74 14.98 4.11
CA LEU A 10 2.97 15.19 3.34
C LEU A 10 3.67 13.87 3.02
N LEU A 11 3.78 12.96 3.99
CA LEU A 11 4.35 11.62 3.76
C LEU A 11 3.54 10.83 2.74
N SER A 12 2.21 10.86 2.78
CA SER A 12 1.36 10.20 1.79
C SER A 12 1.53 10.78 0.38
N ASN A 13 1.67 12.10 0.27
CA ASN A 13 1.94 12.76 -1.02
C ASN A 13 3.33 12.44 -1.54
N ARG A 14 4.34 12.40 -0.67
CA ARG A 14 5.71 12.02 -1.03
C ARG A 14 5.80 10.56 -1.45
N SER A 15 5.12 9.66 -0.74
CA SER A 15 4.94 8.26 -1.15
C SER A 15 4.35 8.15 -2.56
N LEU A 16 3.31 8.92 -2.88
CA LEU A 16 2.76 8.96 -4.23
C LEU A 16 3.77 9.43 -5.28
N CYS A 17 4.59 10.44 -4.98
CA CYS A 17 5.64 10.89 -5.88
C CYS A 17 6.66 9.77 -6.13
N TRP A 18 7.08 9.05 -5.08
CA TRP A 18 7.98 7.90 -5.22
C TRP A 18 7.38 6.78 -6.06
N LEU A 19 6.09 6.47 -5.88
CA LEU A 19 5.38 5.50 -6.73
C LEU A 19 5.42 5.89 -8.20
N ARG A 20 5.20 7.18 -8.51
CA ARG A 20 5.26 7.70 -9.89
C ARG A 20 6.67 7.67 -10.48
N LEU A 21 7.70 7.76 -9.63
CA LEU A 21 9.10 7.62 -10.00
C LEU A 21 9.55 6.15 -10.09
N GLY A 22 8.68 5.18 -9.73
CA GLY A 22 9.03 3.76 -9.68
C GLY A 22 9.88 3.36 -8.47
N ASP A 23 10.13 4.28 -7.53
CA ASP A 23 10.88 3.99 -6.31
C ASP A 23 9.95 3.43 -5.23
N ALA A 24 9.67 2.14 -5.36
CA ALA A 24 8.74 1.46 -4.48
C ALA A 24 9.23 1.34 -3.03
N LYS A 25 10.54 1.33 -2.79
CA LYS A 25 11.11 1.24 -1.44
C LYS A 25 10.88 2.52 -0.65
N ASN A 26 11.18 3.67 -1.26
CA ASN A 26 10.93 4.95 -0.62
C ASN A 26 9.43 5.23 -0.48
N ALA A 27 8.62 4.80 -1.47
CA ALA A 27 7.17 4.86 -1.36
C ALA A 27 6.63 4.08 -0.15
N LEU A 28 7.15 2.86 0.08
CA LEU A 28 6.75 2.00 1.19
C LEU A 28 7.13 2.62 2.54
N ASN A 29 8.35 3.10 2.67
CA ASN A 29 8.82 3.76 3.91
C ASN A 29 7.93 4.94 4.29
N ASP A 30 7.59 5.79 3.33
CA ASP A 30 6.71 6.94 3.56
C ASP A 30 5.28 6.52 3.89
N ALA A 31 4.76 5.46 3.27
CA ALA A 31 3.43 4.94 3.56
C ALA A 31 3.34 4.31 4.96
N GLN A 32 4.38 3.61 5.41
CA GLN A 32 4.46 3.04 6.75
C GLN A 32 4.57 4.13 7.82
N ALA A 33 5.43 5.13 7.60
CA ALA A 33 5.54 6.29 8.49
C ALA A 33 4.21 7.03 8.59
N CYS A 34 3.51 7.20 7.47
CA CYS A 34 2.17 7.77 7.42
C CYS A 34 1.17 6.98 8.28
N SER A 35 1.17 5.64 8.17
CA SER A 35 0.30 4.75 8.95
C SER A 35 0.59 4.80 10.46
N MET A 36 1.86 4.95 10.84
CA MET A 36 2.27 5.14 12.24
C MET A 36 1.81 6.50 12.80
N MET A 37 1.87 7.56 11.98
CA MET A 37 1.46 8.91 12.37
C MET A 37 -0.06 9.06 12.48
N ARG A 38 -0.79 8.44 11.54
CA ARG A 38 -2.25 8.47 11.51
C ARG A 38 -2.79 7.04 11.40
N PRO A 39 -2.81 6.30 12.52
CA PRO A 39 -3.49 5.00 12.57
C PRO A 39 -4.94 5.19 12.17
N GLY A 40 -5.45 4.32 11.29
CA GLY A 40 -6.82 4.42 10.81
C GLY A 40 -7.03 5.34 9.60
N TRP A 41 -5.97 5.66 8.84
CA TRP A 41 -6.12 6.37 7.57
C TRP A 41 -6.03 5.41 6.37
N PRO A 42 -7.16 5.09 5.71
CA PRO A 42 -7.21 4.11 4.60
C PRO A 42 -6.26 4.44 3.45
N LYS A 43 -6.02 5.73 3.21
CA LYS A 43 -5.10 6.20 2.16
C LYS A 43 -3.65 5.79 2.41
N ALA A 44 -3.23 5.68 3.67
CA ALA A 44 -1.89 5.21 4.01
C ALA A 44 -1.73 3.73 3.65
N SER A 45 -2.73 2.91 3.99
CA SER A 45 -2.82 1.50 3.60
C SER A 45 -2.84 1.31 2.08
N TYR A 46 -3.59 2.15 1.35
CA TYR A 46 -3.58 2.13 -0.11
C TYR A 46 -2.19 2.38 -0.68
N ARG A 47 -1.48 3.43 -0.21
CA ARG A 47 -0.11 3.74 -0.68
C ARG A 47 0.86 2.61 -0.37
N GLN A 48 0.73 1.99 0.80
CA GLN A 48 1.53 0.84 1.19
C GLN A 48 1.28 -0.36 0.26
N GLY A 49 0.01 -0.69 -0.01
CA GLY A 49 -0.37 -1.74 -0.95
C GLY A 49 0.19 -1.48 -2.36
N THR A 50 0.05 -0.26 -2.90
CA THR A 50 0.60 0.08 -4.21
C THR A 50 2.14 -0.03 -4.25
N ALA A 51 2.83 0.35 -3.18
CA ALA A 51 4.28 0.21 -3.09
C ALA A 51 4.70 -1.27 -3.10
N LEU A 52 4.00 -2.11 -2.34
CA LEU A 52 4.25 -3.55 -2.28
C LEU A 52 3.96 -4.24 -3.61
N MET A 53 2.93 -3.80 -4.34
CA MET A 53 2.65 -4.25 -5.72
C MET A 53 3.85 -4.00 -6.65
N LEU A 54 4.46 -2.82 -6.59
CA LEU A 54 5.66 -2.50 -7.37
C LEU A 54 6.88 -3.31 -6.95
N LEU A 55 6.99 -3.66 -5.66
CA LEU A 55 8.02 -4.56 -5.13
C LEU A 55 7.75 -6.04 -5.45
N LYS A 56 6.60 -6.36 -6.04
CA LYS A 56 6.12 -7.73 -6.28
C LYS A 56 5.93 -8.56 -5.00
N ASP A 57 5.79 -7.90 -3.86
CA ASP A 57 5.44 -8.53 -2.59
C ASP A 57 3.90 -8.58 -2.48
N TYR A 58 3.30 -9.42 -3.32
CA TYR A 58 1.85 -9.45 -3.53
C TYR A 58 1.08 -9.93 -2.29
N GLU A 59 1.69 -10.78 -1.46
CA GLU A 59 1.08 -11.22 -0.20
C GLU A 59 0.91 -10.04 0.75
N LYS A 60 1.98 -9.29 1.02
CA LYS A 60 1.89 -8.10 1.88
C LYS A 60 1.05 -7.00 1.26
N ALA A 61 1.01 -6.90 -0.08
CA ALA A 61 0.12 -5.96 -0.75
C ALA A 61 -1.34 -6.27 -0.44
N CYS A 62 -1.75 -7.55 -0.51
CA CYS A 62 -3.08 -7.99 -0.12
C CYS A 62 -3.40 -7.61 1.34
N ASP A 63 -2.48 -7.89 2.27
CA ASP A 63 -2.66 -7.55 3.68
C ASP A 63 -2.86 -6.04 3.89
N ALA A 64 -2.04 -5.22 3.23
CA ALA A 64 -2.16 -3.77 3.31
C ALA A 64 -3.51 -3.25 2.78
N PHE A 65 -3.99 -3.78 1.66
CA PHE A 65 -5.30 -3.39 1.13
C PHE A 65 -6.45 -3.86 2.03
N LEU A 66 -6.37 -5.08 2.57
CA LEU A 66 -7.35 -5.60 3.54
C LEU A 66 -7.40 -4.76 4.81
N ASP A 67 -6.24 -4.35 5.34
CA ASP A 67 -6.18 -3.45 6.50
C ASP A 67 -6.81 -2.09 6.19
N GLY A 68 -6.62 -1.56 4.98
CA GLY A 68 -7.35 -0.37 4.53
C GLY A 68 -8.86 -0.57 4.51
N LEU A 69 -9.34 -1.71 3.99
CA LEU A 69 -10.77 -2.02 3.91
C LEU A 69 -11.43 -2.22 5.28
N LYS A 70 -10.69 -2.73 6.27
CA LYS A 70 -11.16 -2.79 7.66
C LYS A 70 -11.45 -1.39 8.23
N LEU A 71 -10.77 -0.36 7.73
CA LEU A 71 -10.96 1.03 8.15
C LEU A 71 -12.07 1.73 7.37
N GLU A 72 -12.17 1.46 6.07
CA GLU A 72 -13.18 2.04 5.18
C GLU A 72 -13.73 0.98 4.24
N LEU A 73 -14.83 0.35 4.67
CA LEU A 73 -15.57 -0.63 3.89
C LEU A 73 -16.16 0.03 2.64
N GLY A 74 -16.10 -0.64 1.49
CA GLY A 74 -16.62 -0.14 0.22
C GLY A 74 -15.73 0.91 -0.47
N ASN A 75 -14.48 1.11 0.01
CA ASN A 75 -13.53 1.96 -0.69
C ASN A 75 -13.09 1.28 -1.99
N VAL A 76 -13.58 1.80 -3.12
CA VAL A 76 -13.36 1.24 -4.46
C VAL A 76 -11.87 1.16 -4.83
N GLU A 77 -11.04 2.14 -4.41
CA GLU A 77 -9.60 2.11 -4.71
C GLU A 77 -8.91 0.94 -3.99
N LEU A 78 -9.27 0.70 -2.73
CA LEU A 78 -8.73 -0.41 -1.95
C LEU A 78 -9.23 -1.78 -2.43
N GLU A 79 -10.51 -1.89 -2.80
CA GLU A 79 -11.09 -3.11 -3.37
C GLU A 79 -10.43 -3.47 -4.71
N ASP A 80 -10.21 -2.47 -5.56
CA ASP A 80 -9.54 -2.67 -6.84
C ASP A 80 -8.05 -3.03 -6.65
N GLY A 81 -7.37 -2.35 -5.73
CA GLY A 81 -5.99 -2.69 -5.35
C GLY A 81 -5.86 -4.13 -4.84
N LEU A 82 -6.76 -4.57 -3.96
CA LEU A 82 -6.80 -5.95 -3.47
C LEU A 82 -7.03 -6.96 -4.59
N ARG A 83 -7.98 -6.68 -5.50
CA ARG A 83 -8.27 -7.55 -6.64
C ARG A 83 -7.02 -7.72 -7.52
N GLN A 84 -6.36 -6.62 -7.86
CA GLN A 84 -5.13 -6.65 -8.65
C GLN A 84 -4.00 -7.41 -7.94
N ALA A 85 -3.88 -7.27 -6.62
CA ALA A 85 -2.89 -7.97 -5.81
C ALA A 85 -3.12 -9.48 -5.80
N LEU A 86 -4.37 -9.93 -5.61
CA LEU A 86 -4.74 -11.35 -5.63
C LEU A 86 -4.51 -11.98 -7.00
N GLU A 87 -4.85 -11.26 -8.08
CA GLU A 87 -4.59 -11.73 -9.45
C GLU A 87 -3.09 -11.88 -9.71
N SER A 88 -2.31 -10.86 -9.32
CA SER A 88 -0.86 -10.88 -9.45
C SER A 88 -0.22 -12.02 -8.65
N LEU A 89 -0.69 -12.25 -7.41
CA LEU A 89 -0.25 -13.36 -6.57
C LEU A 89 -0.56 -14.71 -7.22
N LYS A 90 -1.77 -14.89 -7.75
CA LYS A 90 -2.18 -16.12 -8.43
C LYS A 90 -1.30 -16.41 -9.65
N ILE A 91 -1.02 -15.38 -10.47
CA ILE A 91 -0.14 -15.51 -11.64
C ILE A 91 1.28 -15.85 -11.17
N TYR A 92 1.77 -15.16 -10.14
CA TYR A 92 3.11 -15.38 -9.58
C TYR A 92 3.28 -16.83 -9.09
N CYS A 93 2.34 -17.35 -8.29
CA CYS A 93 2.38 -18.74 -7.82
C CYS A 93 2.16 -19.79 -8.92
N SER A 94 1.44 -19.44 -9.99
CA SER A 94 1.16 -20.35 -11.12
C SER A 94 2.30 -20.41 -12.14
N SER A 95 3.35 -19.59 -11.96
CA SER A 95 4.50 -19.54 -12.87
C SER A 95 5.44 -20.73 -12.61
N PRO A 96 5.56 -21.71 -13.53
CA PRO A 96 6.47 -22.84 -13.34
C PRO A 96 7.91 -22.37 -13.48
N GLY A 97 8.66 -22.28 -12.37
CA GLY A 97 10.10 -22.03 -12.43
C GLY A 97 10.73 -21.27 -11.27
N GLN A 98 10.25 -21.43 -10.04
CA GLN A 98 10.92 -20.85 -8.86
C GLN A 98 11.19 -21.93 -7.80
N ASP A 99 12.26 -22.68 -8.04
CA ASP A 99 13.16 -23.24 -7.02
C ASP A 99 14.45 -22.41 -7.04
#